data_AF-A0AAE0S9Y3-F1
#
_entry.id   AF-A0AAE0S9Y3-F1
#
_cell.length_a   1.000
_cell.length_b   1.000
_cell.length_c   1.000
_cell.angle_alpha   90.00
_cell.angle_beta   90.00
_cell.angle_gamma   90.00
#
_symmetry.space_group_name_H-M   'P 1'
#
loop_
_entity.id
_entity.type
_entity.pdbx_description
1 polymer ?
#
loop_
_entity_poly.entity_id
_entity_poly.type
_entity_poly.pdbx_seq_one_letter_code
_entity_poly.pdbx_strand_id
1 'polypeptide(L)'
;MEVTKSQEQQQHKYPSVIDRYFKKKYYLFEDRQKEAFCILVHSNRICIVTLGETHPILSKNKCIRSVSFTIGDVNRLDNKVSGKAKRGAQTLTATSPLCEITCDDGEKFVVPAGMKGQLIEVNEQLLNNPSLLTLKAFLPLVSRR
;
A
#
# COMPACT_ATOMS: atom_id res chain seq x y z
N MET A 1 -14.18 -52.05 22.89
CA MET A 1 -13.23 -50.99 23.32
C MET A 1 -13.02 -50.08 22.13
N GLU A 2 -13.67 -48.93 22.18
CA GLU A 2 -13.65 -47.89 21.16
C GLU A 2 -12.29 -47.18 21.16
N VAL A 3 -11.70 -46.98 19.98
CA VAL A 3 -10.64 -45.99 19.79
C VAL A 3 -11.19 -44.93 18.84
N THR A 4 -11.50 -43.79 19.45
CA THR A 4 -12.01 -42.55 18.88
C THR A 4 -11.16 -42.03 17.73
N LYS A 5 -11.78 -41.85 16.55
CA LYS A 5 -11.26 -41.02 15.46
C LYS A 5 -11.48 -39.55 15.82
N SER A 6 -10.43 -38.85 16.24
CA SER A 6 -10.43 -37.39 16.30
C SER A 6 -10.33 -36.85 14.88
N GLN A 7 -11.44 -36.38 14.31
CA GLN A 7 -11.44 -35.62 13.06
C GLN A 7 -11.17 -34.15 13.39
N GLU A 8 -10.00 -33.65 12.99
CA GLU A 8 -9.72 -32.21 12.95
C GLU A 8 -10.64 -31.54 11.93
N GLN A 9 -11.53 -30.67 12.40
CA GLN A 9 -12.40 -29.87 11.54
C GLN A 9 -11.55 -28.77 10.86
N GLN A 10 -11.22 -28.96 9.58
CA GLN A 10 -10.65 -27.89 8.76
C GLN A 10 -11.70 -26.78 8.56
N GLN A 11 -11.52 -25.68 9.29
CA GLN A 11 -12.34 -24.48 9.15
C GLN A 11 -12.08 -23.85 7.77
N HIS A 12 -13.01 -24.02 6.82
CA HIS A 12 -12.93 -23.41 5.50
C HIS A 12 -12.99 -21.88 5.61
N LYS A 13 -11.83 -21.23 5.62
CA LYS A 13 -11.73 -19.77 5.60
C LYS A 13 -12.02 -19.26 4.19
N TYR A 14 -13.16 -18.60 4.02
CA TYR A 14 -13.48 -17.96 2.75
C TYR A 14 -12.47 -16.83 2.45
N PRO A 15 -12.00 -16.71 1.19
CA PRO A 15 -11.04 -15.68 0.80
C PRO A 15 -11.68 -14.28 0.86
N SER A 16 -10.92 -13.30 1.33
CA SER A 16 -11.38 -11.91 1.41
C SER A 16 -11.56 -11.30 0.00
N VAL A 17 -12.16 -10.11 -0.09
CA VAL A 17 -12.23 -9.35 -1.36
C VAL A 17 -10.82 -9.14 -1.94
N ILE A 18 -9.83 -8.88 -1.09
CA ILE A 18 -8.45 -8.65 -1.52
C ILE A 18 -7.88 -9.93 -2.11
N ASP A 19 -8.01 -11.06 -1.39
CA ASP A 19 -7.45 -12.35 -1.82
C ASP A 19 -8.08 -12.83 -3.13
N ARG A 20 -9.36 -12.51 -3.36
CA ARG A 20 -10.07 -12.88 -4.59
C ARG A 20 -9.67 -12.06 -5.80
N TYR A 21 -9.51 -10.74 -5.63
CA TYR A 21 -9.43 -9.82 -6.77
C TYR A 21 -8.07 -9.18 -6.98
N PHE A 22 -7.19 -9.19 -5.97
CA PHE A 22 -5.89 -8.54 -6.01
C PHE A 22 -4.75 -9.54 -5.89
N LYS A 23 -3.74 -9.38 -6.74
CA LYS A 23 -2.45 -10.05 -6.61
C LYS A 23 -1.48 -9.12 -5.90
N LYS A 24 -0.94 -9.54 -4.75
CA LYS A 24 0.11 -8.80 -4.03
C LYS A 24 1.43 -8.94 -4.78
N LYS A 25 2.06 -7.80 -5.06
CA LYS A 25 3.46 -7.71 -5.49
C LYS A 25 4.22 -6.85 -4.49
N TYR A 26 5.51 -7.11 -4.36
CA TYR A 26 6.38 -6.31 -3.50
C TYR A 26 7.43 -5.62 -4.36
N TYR A 27 7.63 -4.34 -4.08
CA TYR A 27 8.71 -3.55 -4.64
C TYR A 27 9.74 -3.33 -3.54
N LEU A 28 10.97 -3.79 -3.79
CA LEU A 28 12.09 -3.63 -2.88
C LEU A 28 13.00 -2.54 -3.42
N PHE A 29 13.37 -1.60 -2.57
CA PHE A 29 14.34 -0.58 -2.92
C PHE A 29 15.75 -1.20 -2.91
N GLU A 30 16.50 -1.05 -4.00
CA GLU A 30 17.83 -1.69 -4.17
C GLU A 30 18.80 -1.29 -3.04
N ASP A 31 18.77 -0.02 -2.61
CA ASP A 31 19.64 0.51 -1.56
C ASP A 31 19.19 0.16 -0.14
N ARG A 32 17.94 -0.26 0.05
CA ARG A 32 17.35 -0.51 1.37
C ARG A 32 16.43 -1.73 1.30
N GLN A 33 17.03 -2.92 1.37
CA GLN A 33 16.34 -4.22 1.38
C GLN A 33 15.22 -4.35 2.45
N LYS A 34 15.14 -3.43 3.42
CA LYS A 34 14.12 -3.38 4.48
C LYS A 34 12.90 -2.52 4.14
N GLU A 35 12.93 -1.75 3.06
CA GLU A 35 11.80 -0.91 2.62
C GLU A 35 11.03 -1.65 1.52
N ALA A 36 10.13 -2.54 1.94
CA ALA A 36 9.20 -3.17 1.01
C ALA A 36 7.95 -2.31 0.88
N PHE A 37 7.59 -1.96 -0.36
CA PHE A 37 6.28 -1.43 -0.70
C PHE A 37 5.42 -2.56 -1.25
N CYS A 38 4.13 -2.52 -0.98
CA CYS A 38 3.17 -3.48 -1.50
C CYS A 38 2.34 -2.84 -2.60
N ILE A 39 2.24 -3.54 -3.73
CA ILE A 39 1.41 -3.17 -4.87
C ILE A 39 0.33 -4.24 -5.00
N LEU A 40 -0.92 -3.84 -4.79
CA LEU A 40 -2.08 -4.68 -5.01
C LEU A 40 -2.54 -4.50 -6.45
N VAL A 41 -2.37 -5.53 -7.27
CA VAL A 41 -2.76 -5.52 -8.69
C VAL A 41 -4.12 -6.19 -8.86
N HIS A 42 -5.14 -5.41 -9.18
CA HIS A 42 -6.47 -5.92 -9.46
C HIS A 42 -6.54 -6.60 -10.84
N SER A 43 -7.52 -7.48 -11.05
CA SER A 43 -7.77 -8.17 -12.33
C SER A 43 -8.04 -7.21 -13.50
N ASN A 44 -8.70 -6.08 -13.25
CA ASN A 44 -8.92 -4.99 -14.22
C ASN A 44 -7.69 -4.07 -14.43
N ARG A 45 -6.52 -4.46 -13.89
CA ARG A 45 -5.23 -3.75 -13.98
C ARG A 45 -5.13 -2.44 -13.19
N ILE A 46 -6.14 -2.05 -12.43
CA ILE A 46 -6.00 -1.00 -11.40
C ILE A 46 -5.01 -1.49 -10.34
N CYS A 47 -4.13 -0.60 -9.89
CA CYS A 47 -3.12 -0.90 -8.91
C CYS A 47 -3.24 0.04 -7.72
N ILE A 48 -3.10 -0.51 -6.51
CA ILE A 48 -3.07 0.25 -5.26
C ILE A 48 -1.68 0.09 -4.68
N VAL A 49 -1.03 1.19 -4.36
CA VAL A 49 0.28 1.21 -3.71
C VAL A 49 0.09 1.48 -2.22
N THR A 50 0.73 0.68 -1.38
CA THR A 50 0.71 0.79 0.08
C THR A 50 2.07 0.41 0.67
N LEU A 51 2.27 0.72 1.95
CA LEU A 51 3.42 0.22 2.70
C LEU A 51 3.35 -1.31 2.81
N GLY A 52 4.47 -1.99 2.59
CA GLY A 52 4.59 -3.42 2.84
C GLY A 52 4.81 -3.71 4.33
N GLU A 53 4.45 -4.91 4.78
CA GLU A 53 4.47 -5.31 6.20
C GLU A 53 5.86 -5.17 6.85
N THR A 54 6.93 -5.32 6.06
CA THR A 54 8.31 -5.19 6.56
C THR A 54 8.82 -3.74 6.59
N HIS A 55 8.09 -2.78 6.01
CA HIS A 55 8.49 -1.38 5.93
C HIS A 55 8.78 -0.81 7.33
N PRO A 56 9.86 -0.02 7.54
CA PRO A 56 10.27 0.47 8.87
C PRO A 56 9.17 1.18 9.65
N ILE A 57 8.30 1.91 8.96
CA ILE A 57 7.13 2.58 9.57
C ILE A 57 6.21 1.58 10.27
N LEU A 58 5.92 0.43 9.63
CA LEU A 58 5.05 -0.61 10.19
C LEU A 58 5.83 -1.51 11.14
N SER A 59 7.00 -2.00 10.74
CA SER A 59 7.77 -2.97 11.53
C SER A 59 8.30 -2.40 12.85
N LYS A 60 8.61 -1.10 12.90
CA LYS A 60 9.03 -0.40 14.13
C LYS A 60 7.92 0.43 14.77
N ASN A 61 6.68 0.36 14.25
CA ASN A 61 5.55 1.17 14.71
C ASN A 61 5.87 2.66 14.86
N LYS A 62 6.47 3.26 13.81
CA LYS A 62 6.83 4.69 13.85
C LYS A 62 5.59 5.57 13.77
N CYS A 63 5.64 6.70 14.48
CA CYS A 63 4.63 7.75 14.35
C CYS A 63 4.90 8.60 13.11
N ILE A 64 3.88 8.75 12.27
CA ILE A 64 3.93 9.55 11.05
C ILE A 64 3.47 10.96 11.40
N ARG A 65 4.33 11.95 11.14
CA ARG A 65 4.06 13.36 11.35
C ARG A 65 3.21 13.94 10.22
N SER A 66 3.61 13.69 8.98
CA SER A 66 2.97 14.26 7.80
C SER A 66 3.25 13.45 6.54
N VAL A 67 2.35 13.56 5.57
CA VAL A 67 2.51 13.02 4.21
C VAL A 67 2.45 14.18 3.22
N SER A 68 3.40 14.25 2.29
CA SER A 68 3.40 15.21 1.20
C SER A 68 3.24 14.50 -0.14
N PHE A 69 2.35 15.00 -0.99
CA PHE A 69 2.18 14.57 -2.38
C PHE A 69 2.92 15.47 -3.37
N THR A 70 3.64 16.48 -2.88
CA THR A 70 4.48 17.37 -3.68
C THR A 70 5.94 17.02 -3.42
N ILE A 71 6.63 16.55 -4.45
CA ILE A 71 8.03 16.10 -4.38
C ILE A 71 8.79 16.74 -5.52
N GLY A 72 9.72 17.63 -5.18
CA GLY A 72 10.39 18.49 -6.15
C GLY A 72 9.36 19.34 -6.92
N ASP A 73 9.45 19.31 -8.25
CA ASP A 73 8.58 20.10 -9.14
C ASP A 73 7.23 19.43 -9.43
N VAL A 74 6.99 18.22 -8.91
CA VAL A 74 5.81 17.43 -9.25
C VAL A 74 4.84 17.37 -8.08
N ASN A 75 3.64 17.90 -8.28
CA ASN A 75 2.53 17.76 -7.36
C ASN A 75 1.52 16.70 -7.85
N ARG A 76 1.31 15.64 -7.06
CA ARG A 76 0.36 14.57 -7.41
C ARG A 76 -1.11 14.96 -7.17
N LEU A 77 -1.37 16.01 -6.40
CA LEU A 77 -2.72 16.53 -6.15
C LEU A 77 -3.29 17.24 -7.39
N ASP A 78 -2.44 17.81 -8.25
CA ASP A 78 -2.85 18.51 -9.47
C ASP A 78 -3.24 17.58 -10.62
N ASN A 79 -3.48 16.30 -10.34
CA ASN A 79 -3.75 15.27 -11.32
C ASN A 79 -5.19 15.38 -11.88
N LYS A 80 -5.34 15.97 -13.07
CA LYS A 80 -6.64 16.23 -13.74
C LYS A 80 -7.09 15.06 -14.62
N VAL A 81 -7.37 13.92 -14.01
CA VAL A 81 -7.81 12.70 -14.73
C VAL A 81 -9.27 12.81 -15.12
N SER A 82 -9.58 12.60 -16.40
CA SER A 82 -10.97 12.57 -16.89
C SER A 82 -11.25 11.47 -17.92
N GLY A 83 -12.50 11.01 -17.93
CA GLY A 83 -13.04 10.06 -18.90
C GLY A 83 -12.50 8.62 -18.78
N LYS A 84 -13.06 7.72 -19.60
CA LYS A 84 -12.67 6.30 -19.67
C LYS A 84 -11.19 6.10 -20.05
N ALA A 85 -10.68 6.97 -20.92
CA ALA A 85 -9.30 6.95 -21.39
C ALA A 85 -8.29 7.58 -20.40
N LYS A 86 -8.76 8.03 -19.22
CA LYS A 86 -7.91 8.64 -18.18
C LYS A 86 -7.07 9.80 -18.72
N ARG A 87 -7.67 10.64 -19.57
CA ARG A 87 -7.00 11.79 -20.21
C ARG A 87 -6.60 12.79 -19.14
N GLY A 88 -5.38 13.36 -19.27
CA GLY A 88 -4.82 14.31 -18.31
C GLY A 88 -4.16 13.66 -17.09
N ALA A 89 -4.13 12.31 -17.01
CA ALA A 89 -3.43 11.60 -15.95
C ALA A 89 -1.91 11.74 -16.06
N GLN A 90 -1.27 11.98 -14.92
CA GLN A 90 0.19 11.96 -14.81
C GLN A 90 0.71 10.54 -15.10
N THR A 91 1.70 10.44 -15.99
CA THR A 91 2.35 9.17 -16.31
C THR A 91 3.47 8.90 -15.30
N LEU A 92 3.50 7.68 -14.79
CA LEU A 92 4.44 7.21 -13.77
C LEU A 92 5.33 6.11 -14.35
N THR A 93 6.61 6.16 -13.98
CA THR A 93 7.58 5.07 -14.12
C THR A 93 7.68 4.30 -12.79
N ALA A 94 8.33 3.14 -12.78
CA ALA A 94 8.48 2.36 -11.54
C ALA A 94 9.21 3.11 -10.42
N THR A 95 10.14 3.98 -10.76
CA THR A 95 10.92 4.81 -9.82
C THR A 95 10.28 6.17 -9.54
N SER A 96 9.16 6.51 -10.18
CA SER A 96 8.50 7.80 -9.97
C SER A 96 8.02 7.92 -8.52
N PRO A 97 8.37 9.01 -7.81
CA PRO A 97 7.96 9.20 -6.43
C PRO A 97 6.49 9.62 -6.36
N LEU A 98 5.73 8.99 -5.47
CA LEU A 98 4.29 9.22 -5.26
C LEU A 98 4.03 10.16 -4.09
N CYS A 99 4.61 9.86 -2.92
CA CYS A 99 4.51 10.69 -1.73
C CYS A 99 5.77 10.57 -0.87
N GLU A 100 6.04 11.63 -0.10
CA GLU A 100 7.07 11.65 0.95
C GLU A 100 6.35 11.56 2.30
N ILE A 101 6.77 10.63 3.14
CA ILE A 101 6.28 10.42 4.49
C ILE A 101 7.35 10.92 5.45
N THR A 102 7.01 11.86 6.32
CA THR A 102 7.89 12.35 7.38
C THR A 102 7.43 11.78 8.72
N CYS A 103 8.34 11.13 9.44
CA CYS A 103 8.11 10.61 10.78
C CYS A 103 8.47 11.64 11.85
N ASP A 104 8.01 11.43 13.09
CA ASP A 104 8.27 12.34 14.22
C ASP A 104 9.76 12.38 14.61
N ASP A 105 10.51 11.32 14.33
CA ASP A 105 11.96 11.23 14.53
C ASP A 105 12.77 12.01 13.48
N GLY A 106 12.09 12.63 12.51
CA GLY A 106 12.69 13.37 11.41
C GLY A 106 13.10 12.50 10.21
N GLU A 107 12.95 11.18 10.29
CA GLU A 107 13.19 10.30 9.15
C GLU A 107 12.15 10.51 8.05
N LYS A 108 12.62 10.47 6.81
CA LYS A 108 11.80 10.63 5.60
C LYS A 108 11.83 9.38 4.75
N PHE A 109 10.67 8.98 4.26
CA PHE A 109 10.50 7.85 3.37
C PHE A 109 9.78 8.29 2.10
N VAL A 110 10.39 8.04 0.94
CA VAL A 110 9.76 8.33 -0.36
C VAL A 110 9.14 7.04 -0.89
N VAL A 111 7.83 7.09 -1.16
CA VAL A 111 7.09 5.96 -1.71
C VAL A 111 7.20 5.98 -3.24
N PRO A 112 7.84 4.98 -3.87
CA PRO A 112 7.88 4.87 -5.33
C PRO A 112 6.57 4.27 -5.86
N ALA A 113 6.28 4.52 -7.14
CA ALA A 113 5.15 3.88 -7.81
C ALA A 113 5.32 2.37 -7.98
N GLY A 114 6.56 1.88 -8.10
CA GLY A 114 6.93 0.48 -8.22
C GLY A 114 6.48 -0.22 -9.51
N MET A 115 5.73 0.48 -10.37
CA MET A 115 5.36 0.03 -11.71
C MET A 115 5.06 1.20 -12.65
N LYS A 116 5.14 0.94 -13.97
CA LYS A 116 4.71 1.90 -14.99
C LYS A 116 3.18 1.98 -15.05
N GLY A 117 2.63 3.19 -15.10
CA GLY A 117 1.18 3.39 -15.17
C GLY A 117 0.76 4.85 -15.27
N GLN A 118 -0.54 5.09 -15.12
CA GLN A 118 -1.12 6.43 -15.02
C GLN A 118 -1.69 6.60 -13.61
N LEU A 119 -1.40 7.73 -12.98
CA LEU A 119 -1.96 8.07 -11.68
C LEU A 119 -3.45 8.37 -11.86
N ILE A 120 -4.31 7.65 -11.12
CA ILE A 120 -5.77 7.87 -11.16
C ILE A 120 -6.19 8.80 -10.03
N GLU A 121 -5.77 8.47 -8.81
CA GLU A 121 -6.21 9.14 -7.59
C GLU A 121 -5.13 9.01 -6.51
N VAL A 122 -5.10 9.97 -5.59
CA VAL A 122 -4.30 9.94 -4.37
C VAL A 122 -5.23 10.04 -3.16
N ASN A 123 -4.85 9.42 -2.05
CA ASN A 123 -5.65 9.51 -0.84
C ASN A 123 -5.36 10.82 -0.10
N GLU A 124 -6.11 11.87 -0.44
CA GLU A 124 -5.98 13.21 0.15
C GLU A 124 -6.21 13.22 1.66
N GLN A 125 -6.94 12.24 2.20
CA GLN A 125 -7.16 12.11 3.65
C GLN A 125 -5.86 11.90 4.42
N LEU A 126 -4.79 11.44 3.76
CA LEU A 126 -3.47 11.27 4.36
C LEU A 126 -2.79 12.61 4.71
N LEU A 127 -3.22 13.72 4.09
CA LEU A 127 -2.74 15.06 4.43
C LEU A 127 -3.20 15.49 5.82
N ASN A 128 -4.45 15.17 6.15
CA ASN A 128 -5.07 15.55 7.42
C ASN A 128 -4.86 14.48 8.50
N ASN A 129 -4.89 13.20 8.12
CA ASN A 129 -4.84 12.05 9.02
C ASN A 129 -3.78 11.03 8.58
N PRO A 130 -2.48 11.32 8.79
CA PRO A 130 -1.38 10.46 8.34
C PRO A 130 -1.37 9.08 9.00
N SER A 131 -1.98 8.93 10.19
CA SER A 131 -2.13 7.66 10.90
C SER A 131 -2.94 6.61 10.14
N LEU A 132 -3.72 6.99 9.13
CA LEU A 132 -4.45 6.06 8.28
C LEU A 132 -3.52 5.09 7.52
N LEU A 133 -2.26 5.49 7.26
CA LEU A 133 -1.26 4.63 6.62
C LEU A 133 -0.88 3.41 7.47
N THR A 134 -0.91 3.52 8.80
CA THR A 134 -0.55 2.42 9.71
C THR A 134 -1.78 1.57 10.09
N LEU A 135 -2.94 2.21 10.25
CA LEU A 135 -4.20 1.55 10.65
C LEU A 135 -4.75 0.58 9.60
N LYS A 136 -4.61 0.92 8.31
CA LYS A 136 -5.23 0.17 7.19
C LYS A 136 -4.24 -0.56 6.31
N ALA A 137 -2.97 -0.69 6.72
CA ALA A 137 -1.99 -1.50 6.01
C ALA A 137 -2.33 -2.98 6.18
N PHE A 138 -3.39 -3.41 5.51
CA PHE A 138 -3.99 -4.74 5.44
C PHE A 138 -3.37 -5.78 6.37
N LEU A 139 -3.49 -5.55 7.68
CA LEU A 139 -3.27 -6.60 8.65
C LEU A 139 -4.29 -7.67 8.29
N PRO A 140 -3.89 -8.95 8.14
CA PRO A 140 -4.88 -10.00 8.15
C PRO A 140 -5.70 -9.77 9.41
N LEU A 141 -7.02 -9.66 9.28
CA LEU A 141 -7.94 -9.78 10.39
C LEU A 141 -7.76 -11.18 10.98
N VAL A 142 -6.68 -11.36 11.74
CA VAL A 142 -6.60 -12.38 12.76
C VAL A 142 -7.47 -11.79 13.85
N SER A 143 -8.69 -12.33 13.95
CA SER A 143 -9.63 -12.04 15.02
C SER A 143 -8.85 -11.88 16.32
N ARG A 144 -8.69 -10.63 16.79
CA ARG A 144 -8.33 -10.43 18.20
C ARG A 144 -9.54 -10.98 18.96
N ARG A 145 -9.27 -12.00 19.76
CA ARG A 145 -10.25 -12.63 20.65
C ARG A 145 -10.89 -11.59 21.54
#